data_AF-A0A370DS09-F1
#
_entry.id   AF-A0A370DS09-F1
#
_cell.length_a   1.000
_cell.length_b   1.000
_cell.length_c   1.000
_cell.angle_alpha   90.00
_cell.angle_beta   90.00
_cell.angle_gamma   90.00
#
_symmetry.space_group_name_H-M   'P 1'
#
loop_
_entity.id
_entity.type
_entity.pdbx_description
1 polymer ?
#
loop_
_entity_poly.entity_id
_entity_poly.type
_entity_poly.pdbx_seq_one_letter_code
_entity_poly.pdbx_strand_id
1 'polypeptide(L)'
;MNQPKAEQAIVNGIYAAVAWLILDFGLLLQVHGEQTLSFLVSRPEMAASAIIVIACIAGLFYKSRLASISLFLLFLLPLVIRAVQGAFPSTMFLLFSLILLYFFLTAVLGTFNYHHLKTLNRDTNKPD
;
A
#
# COMPACT_ATOMS: atom_id res chain seq x y z
N MET A 1 8.73 14.73 -12.08
CA MET A 1 7.36 14.28 -12.39
C MET A 1 6.43 15.49 -12.36
N ASN A 2 5.42 15.59 -13.24
CA ASN A 2 4.48 16.70 -13.24
C ASN A 2 3.27 16.36 -12.35
N GLN A 3 2.52 17.35 -11.88
CA GLN A 3 1.41 17.16 -10.93
C GLN A 3 0.39 16.07 -11.33
N PRO A 4 -0.13 16.00 -12.59
CA PRO A 4 -1.09 14.96 -12.96
C PRO A 4 -0.49 13.55 -12.93
N LYS A 5 0.80 13.41 -13.30
CA LYS A 5 1.51 12.13 -13.20
C LYS A 5 1.70 11.70 -11.75
N ALA A 6 1.93 12.66 -10.85
CA ALA A 6 2.05 12.40 -9.42
C ALA A 6 0.73 11.90 -8.82
N GLU A 7 -0.38 12.53 -9.18
CA GLU A 7 -1.71 12.08 -8.76
C GLU A 7 -2.05 10.69 -9.30
N GLN A 8 -1.75 10.43 -10.58
CA GLN A 8 -1.99 9.12 -11.17
C GLN A 8 -1.15 8.01 -10.51
N ALA A 9 0.09 8.30 -10.13
CA ALA A 9 0.92 7.34 -9.39
C ALA A 9 0.32 7.01 -8.01
N ILE A 10 -0.23 8.00 -7.30
CA ILE A 10 -0.93 7.79 -6.02
C ILE A 10 -2.18 6.93 -6.24
N VAL A 11 -2.99 7.26 -7.25
CA VAL A 11 -4.21 6.52 -7.59
C VAL A 11 -3.91 5.05 -7.95
N ASN A 12 -2.87 4.81 -8.76
CA ASN A 12 -2.42 3.45 -9.07
C ASN A 12 -1.99 2.69 -7.80
N GLY A 13 -1.32 3.38 -6.86
CA GLY A 13 -0.99 2.84 -5.55
C GLY A 13 -2.22 2.44 -4.73
N ILE A 14 -3.28 3.25 -4.74
CA ILE A 14 -4.55 2.94 -4.08
C ILE A 14 -5.17 1.69 -4.69
N TYR A 15 -5.25 1.60 -6.03
CA TYR A 15 -5.80 0.42 -6.69
C TYR A 15 -4.98 -0.84 -6.38
N ALA A 16 -3.65 -0.75 -6.38
CA ALA A 16 -2.78 -1.86 -5.99
C ALA A 16 -3.00 -2.28 -4.53
N ALA A 17 -3.20 -1.32 -3.62
CA ALA A 17 -3.44 -1.59 -2.20
C ALA A 17 -4.79 -2.27 -1.95
N VAL A 18 -5.84 -1.80 -2.64
CA VAL A 18 -7.17 -2.42 -2.58
C VAL A 18 -7.14 -3.82 -3.17
N ALA A 19 -6.49 -4.01 -4.33
CA ALA A 19 -6.32 -5.33 -4.93
C ALA A 19 -5.56 -6.29 -3.99
N TRP A 20 -4.50 -5.81 -3.36
CA TRP A 20 -3.76 -6.58 -2.36
C TRP A 20 -4.64 -6.98 -1.17
N LEU A 21 -5.40 -6.05 -0.60
CA LEU A 21 -6.31 -6.33 0.52
C LEU A 21 -7.39 -7.36 0.16
N ILE A 22 -7.97 -7.24 -1.04
CA ILE A 22 -8.97 -8.20 -1.55
C ILE A 22 -8.36 -9.59 -1.71
N LEU A 23 -7.14 -9.68 -2.26
CA LEU A 23 -6.45 -10.96 -2.43
C LEU A 23 -6.09 -11.60 -1.09
N ASP A 24 -5.61 -10.81 -0.12
CA ASP A 24 -5.26 -11.30 1.20
C ASP A 24 -6.51 -11.83 1.94
N PHE A 25 -7.62 -11.10 1.87
CA PHE A 25 -8.90 -11.55 2.40
C PHE A 25 -9.47 -12.76 1.64
N GLY A 26 -9.35 -12.79 0.32
CA GLY A 26 -9.77 -13.92 -0.51
C GLY A 26 -9.00 -15.20 -0.18
N LEU A 27 -7.70 -15.09 0.10
CA LEU A 27 -6.88 -16.21 0.55
C LEU A 27 -7.34 -16.71 1.93
N LEU A 28 -7.66 -15.80 2.86
CA LEU A 28 -8.21 -16.16 4.16
C LEU A 28 -9.54 -16.92 4.03
N LEU A 29 -10.44 -16.44 3.17
CA LEU A 29 -11.70 -17.12 2.84
C LEU A 29 -11.48 -18.50 2.23
N GLN A 30 -10.50 -18.64 1.33
CA GLN A 30 -10.18 -19.93 0.72
C GLN A 30 -9.68 -20.94 1.75
N VAL A 31 -8.90 -20.50 2.74
CA VAL A 31 -8.29 -21.39 3.75
C VAL A 31 -9.28 -21.73 4.88
N HIS A 32 -10.10 -20.77 5.35
CA HIS A 32 -10.93 -20.93 6.55
C HIS A 32 -12.43 -21.00 6.27
N GLY A 33 -12.88 -20.71 5.04
CA GLY A 33 -14.29 -20.77 4.66
C GLY A 33 -15.19 -19.90 5.54
N GLU A 34 -16.30 -20.47 6.03
CA GLU A 34 -17.26 -19.79 6.91
C GLU A 34 -16.65 -19.35 8.26
N GLN A 35 -15.53 -19.95 8.67
CA GLN A 35 -14.84 -19.61 9.93
C GLN A 35 -13.86 -18.44 9.78
N THR A 36 -13.80 -17.79 8.62
CA THR A 36 -12.85 -16.68 8.38
C THR A 36 -13.03 -15.51 9.35
N LEU A 37 -14.28 -15.14 9.63
CA LEU A 37 -14.58 -14.05 10.56
C LEU A 37 -14.24 -14.41 12.00
N SER A 38 -14.55 -15.64 12.44
CA SER A 38 -14.19 -16.09 13.78
C SER A 38 -12.68 -16.21 13.94
N PHE A 39 -11.97 -16.64 12.91
CA PHE A 39 -10.51 -16.68 12.89
C PHE A 39 -9.90 -15.28 13.02
N LEU A 40 -10.37 -14.30 12.23
CA LEU A 40 -9.92 -12.90 12.32
C LEU A 40 -10.15 -12.30 13.71
N VAL A 41 -11.30 -12.57 14.33
CA VAL A 41 -11.60 -12.10 15.68
C VAL A 41 -10.70 -12.77 16.73
N SER A 42 -10.36 -14.05 16.55
CA SER A 42 -9.45 -14.77 17.45
C SER A 42 -7.98 -14.38 17.30
N ARG A 43 -7.63 -13.66 16.23
CA ARG A 43 -6.27 -13.22 15.88
C ARG A 43 -6.21 -11.68 15.83
N PRO A 44 -6.22 -10.99 16.98
CA PRO A 44 -6.26 -9.53 17.04
C PRO A 44 -5.09 -8.86 16.31
N GLU A 45 -3.94 -9.53 16.21
CA GLU A 45 -2.79 -9.09 15.43
C GLU A 45 -3.09 -8.98 13.93
N MET A 46 -3.83 -9.94 13.37
CA MET A 46 -4.21 -9.95 11.96
C MET A 46 -5.28 -8.90 11.70
N ALA A 47 -6.30 -8.83 12.56
CA ALA A 47 -7.33 -7.80 12.49
C ALA A 47 -6.73 -6.37 12.58
N ALA A 48 -5.78 -6.14 13.50
CA ALA A 48 -5.09 -4.87 13.62
C ALA A 48 -4.31 -4.53 12.35
N SER A 49 -3.60 -5.50 11.77
CA SER A 49 -2.85 -5.27 10.52
C SER A 49 -3.77 -4.87 9.36
N ALA A 50 -4.92 -5.54 9.21
CA ALA A 50 -5.92 -5.20 8.19
C ALA A 50 -6.49 -3.79 8.39
N ILE A 51 -6.81 -3.41 9.64
CA ILE A 51 -7.30 -2.06 9.96
C ILE A 51 -6.24 -1.00 9.63
N ILE A 52 -4.96 -1.26 9.94
CA ILE A 52 -3.87 -0.34 9.62
C ILE A 52 -3.72 -0.17 8.10
N VAL A 53 -3.83 -1.26 7.33
CA VAL A 53 -3.79 -1.19 5.86
C VAL A 53 -4.95 -0.35 5.33
N ILE A 54 -6.18 -0.56 5.82
CA ILE A 54 -7.35 0.24 5.46
C ILE A 54 -7.13 1.73 5.79
N ALA A 55 -6.58 2.04 6.96
CA ALA A 55 -6.26 3.41 7.35
C ALA A 55 -5.18 4.03 6.43
N CYS A 56 -4.19 3.26 5.99
CA CYS A 56 -3.19 3.72 5.02
C CYS A 56 -3.80 3.98 3.65
N ILE A 57 -4.71 3.12 3.19
CA ILE A 57 -5.47 3.33 1.94
C ILE A 57 -6.29 4.63 2.04
N ALA A 58 -7.03 4.82 3.13
CA ALA A 58 -7.75 6.07 3.39
C ALA A 58 -6.81 7.28 3.38
N GLY A 59 -5.64 7.19 4.02
CA GLY A 59 -4.62 8.24 4.02
C GLY A 59 -4.07 8.56 2.62
N LEU A 60 -3.97 7.57 1.72
CA LEU A 60 -3.55 7.79 0.34
C LEU A 60 -4.58 8.61 -0.47
N PHE A 61 -5.89 8.49 -0.19
CA PHE A 61 -6.90 9.37 -0.80
C PHE A 61 -6.67 10.84 -0.42
N TYR A 62 -6.16 11.10 0.78
CA TYR A 62 -5.73 12.43 1.23
C TYR A 62 -4.29 12.78 0.82
N LYS A 63 -3.66 11.98 -0.06
CA LYS A 63 -2.30 12.16 -0.57
C LYS A 63 -1.26 12.24 0.56
N SER A 64 -1.47 11.47 1.64
CA SER A 64 -0.59 11.47 2.81
C SER A 64 0.73 10.75 2.51
N ARG A 65 1.85 11.45 2.73
CA ARG A 65 3.21 10.89 2.61
C ARG A 65 3.42 9.75 3.60
N LEU A 66 3.00 9.95 4.85
CA LEU A 66 3.18 8.96 5.91
C LEU A 66 2.38 7.69 5.60
N ALA A 67 1.14 7.81 5.12
CA ALA A 67 0.34 6.65 4.73
C ALA A 67 1.00 5.84 3.60
N SER A 68 1.57 6.52 2.59
CA SER A 68 2.28 5.85 1.49
C SER A 68 3.52 5.09 1.94
N ILE A 69 4.33 5.70 2.83
CA ILE A 69 5.54 5.08 3.38
C ILE A 69 5.16 3.89 4.25
N SER A 70 4.19 4.06 5.15
CA SER A 70 3.73 2.99 6.02
C SER A 70 3.22 1.80 5.22
N LEU A 71 2.40 2.03 4.19
CA LEU A 71 1.90 0.95 3.34
C LEU A 71 3.03 0.22 2.61
N PHE A 72 3.99 0.97 2.06
CA PHE A 72 5.16 0.40 1.41
C PHE A 72 5.99 -0.48 2.36
N LEU A 73 6.25 0.00 3.58
CA LEU A 73 7.01 -0.74 4.59
C LEU A 73 6.26 -1.97 5.09
N LEU A 74 4.95 -1.86 5.32
CA LEU A 74 4.10 -2.97 5.75
C LEU A 74 4.11 -4.12 4.75
N PHE A 75 4.24 -3.82 3.46
CA PHE A 75 4.38 -4.85 2.42
C PHE A 75 5.82 -5.35 2.27
N LEU A 76 6.80 -4.45 2.29
CA LEU A 76 8.21 -4.78 2.05
C LEU A 76 8.82 -5.63 3.17
N LEU A 77 8.58 -5.30 4.45
CA LEU A 77 9.23 -5.97 5.58
C LEU A 77 8.94 -7.47 5.60
N PRO A 78 7.67 -7.92 5.54
CA PRO A 78 7.36 -9.35 5.53
C PRO A 78 7.95 -10.07 4.32
N LEU A 79 7.99 -9.40 3.16
CA LEU A 79 8.58 -9.97 1.94
C LEU A 79 10.09 -10.21 2.11
N VAL A 80 10.81 -9.24 2.67
CA VAL A 80 12.25 -9.36 2.95
C VAL A 80 12.52 -10.44 3.99
N ILE A 81 11.74 -10.49 5.08
CA ILE A 81 11.89 -11.51 6.13
C ILE A 81 11.74 -12.92 5.53
N ARG A 82 10.72 -13.14 4.70
CA ARG A 82 10.51 -14.43 4.03
C ARG A 82 11.66 -14.79 3.09
N ALA A 83 12.18 -13.82 2.35
CA ALA A 83 13.33 -14.03 1.44
C ALA A 83 14.60 -14.43 2.21
N VAL A 84 14.88 -13.78 3.35
CA VAL A 84 16.04 -14.09 4.21
C VAL A 84 15.89 -15.47 4.86
N GLN A 85 14.67 -15.89 5.18
CA GLN A 85 14.39 -17.23 5.74
C GLN A 85 14.51 -18.36 4.70
N GLY A 86 14.82 -18.05 3.43
CA GLY A 86 14.89 -19.05 2.36
C GLY A 86 13.52 -19.64 1.98
N ALA A 87 12.44 -19.09 2.53
CA ALA A 87 11.07 -19.44 2.17
C ALA A 87 10.71 -18.72 0.88
N PHE A 88 11.30 -19.16 -0.23
CA PHE A 88 11.01 -18.61 -1.54
C PHE A 88 9.60 -19.06 -1.95
N PRO A 89 8.66 -18.11 -2.09
CA PRO A 89 7.37 -18.44 -2.65
C PRO A 89 7.53 -18.80 -4.14
N SER A 90 6.47 -19.32 -4.76
CA SER A 90 6.49 -19.60 -6.20
C SER A 90 6.96 -18.36 -6.99
N THR A 91 7.62 -18.59 -8.13
CA THR A 91 8.08 -17.51 -9.01
C THR A 91 6.96 -16.54 -9.39
N MET A 92 5.74 -17.05 -9.55
CA MET A 92 4.54 -16.24 -9.79
C MET A 92 4.19 -15.30 -8.63
N PHE A 93 4.24 -15.79 -7.38
CA PHE A 93 3.98 -14.94 -6.21
C PHE A 93 5.05 -13.86 -6.06
N LEU A 94 6.31 -14.19 -6.35
CA LEU A 94 7.40 -13.22 -6.31
C LEU A 94 7.21 -12.12 -7.35
N LEU A 95 6.88 -12.47 -8.60
CA LEU A 95 6.56 -11.50 -9.65
C LEU A 95 5.40 -10.60 -9.25
N PHE A 96 4.32 -11.18 -8.73
CA PHE A 96 3.17 -10.41 -8.26
C PHE A 96 3.55 -9.44 -7.12
N SER A 97 4.37 -9.91 -6.18
CA SER A 97 4.87 -9.08 -5.08
C SER A 97 5.72 -7.92 -5.57
N LEU A 98 6.59 -8.14 -6.57
CA LEU A 98 7.40 -7.08 -7.18
C LEU A 98 6.53 -6.04 -7.92
N ILE A 99 5.48 -6.48 -8.60
CA ILE A 99 4.52 -5.57 -9.26
C ILE A 99 3.83 -4.67 -8.23
N LEU A 100 3.33 -5.24 -7.13
CA LEU A 100 2.74 -4.46 -6.04
C LEU A 100 3.75 -3.50 -5.41
N LEU A 101 4.97 -3.98 -5.16
CA LEU A 101 6.05 -3.17 -4.59
C LEU A 101 6.39 -1.97 -5.48
N TYR A 102 6.42 -2.18 -6.80
CA TYR A 102 6.59 -1.11 -7.77
C TYR A 102 5.47 -0.05 -7.64
N PHE A 103 4.21 -0.47 -7.61
CA PHE A 103 3.10 0.47 -7.46
C PHE A 103 3.18 1.25 -6.13
N PHE A 104 3.51 0.59 -5.02
CA PHE A 104 3.68 1.26 -3.73
C PHE A 104 4.84 2.25 -3.73
N LEU A 105 5.98 1.90 -4.34
CA LEU A 105 7.10 2.81 -4.50
C LEU A 105 6.72 4.03 -5.36
N THR A 106 6.02 3.81 -6.47
CA THR A 106 5.56 4.93 -7.31
C THR A 106 4.55 5.82 -6.58
N ALA A 107 3.70 5.26 -5.72
CA ALA A 107 2.78 6.03 -4.88
C ALA A 107 3.52 6.88 -3.84
N VAL A 108 4.57 6.33 -3.21
CA VAL A 108 5.47 7.10 -2.32
C VAL A 108 6.06 8.29 -3.09
N LEU A 109 6.72 8.04 -4.23
CA LEU A 109 7.28 9.10 -5.06
C LEU A 109 6.19 10.10 -5.53
N GLY A 110 4.98 9.62 -5.80
CA GLY A 110 3.80 10.41 -6.12
C GLY A 110 3.44 11.40 -5.02
N THR A 111 3.28 10.94 -3.78
CA THR A 111 2.91 11.81 -2.65
C THR A 111 3.95 12.88 -2.37
N PHE A 112 5.25 12.54 -2.43
CA PHE A 112 6.32 13.51 -2.24
C PHE A 112 6.34 14.58 -3.33
N ASN A 113 6.29 14.16 -4.60
CA ASN A 113 6.27 15.09 -5.73
C ASN A 113 5.01 15.98 -5.72
N TYR A 114 3.86 15.43 -5.35
CA TYR A 114 2.62 16.20 -5.23
C TYR A 114 2.75 17.33 -4.22
N HIS A 115 3.24 17.05 -3.00
CA HIS A 115 3.42 18.10 -1.98
C HIS A 115 4.48 19.12 -2.37
N HIS A 116 5.60 18.68 -2.95
CA HIS A 116 6.63 19.60 -3.44
C HIS A 116 6.08 20.58 -4.49
N LEU A 117 5.36 20.07 -5.50
CA LEU A 117 4.76 20.90 -6.55
C LEU A 117 3.63 21.79 -6.03
N LYS A 118 2.84 21.30 -5.07
CA LYS A 118 1.76 22.08 -4.46
C LYS A 118 2.29 23.27 -3.66
N THR A 119 3.41 23.10 -2.95
CA THR A 119 4.08 24.20 -2.25
C THR A 119 4.62 25.22 -3.26
N LEU A 120 5.31 24.75 -4.30
CA LEU A 120 5.88 25.62 -5.34
C LEU A 120 4.80 26.49 -6.02
N ASN A 121 3.67 25.89 -6.42
CA ASN A 121 2.54 26.61 -7.03
C ASN A 121 1.85 27.59 -6.07
N ARG A 122 1.89 27.33 -4.76
CA ARG A 122 1.32 28.23 -3.75
C ARG A 122 2.19 29.47 -3.58
N ASP A 123 3.50 29.30 -3.60
CA ASP A 123 4.44 30.41 -3.43
C ASP A 123 4.49 31.32 -4.66
N THR A 124 4.30 30.78 -5.87
CA THR A 124 4.16 31.60 -7.09
C THR A 124 2.84 32.38 -7.18
N ASN A 125 1.79 31.95 -6.47
CA ASN A 125 0.46 32.58 -6.51
C ASN A 125 0.16 33.46 -5.29
N LYS A 126 1.16 33.73 -4.43
CA LYS A 126 1.03 34.71 -3.35
C LYS A 126 1.20 36.11 -3.97
N PRO A 127 0.17 36.98 -3.95
CA PRO A 127 0.40 38.39 -4.24
C PRO A 127 1.24 38.99 -3.11
N ASP A 128 2.22 39.81 -3.49
CA ASP A 128 3.08 40.57 -2.57
C ASP A 128 2.28 41.46 -1.61
#